data_AF-A0A381T4X6-F1
#
_entry.id   AF-A0A381T4X6-F1
#
_cell.length_a   1.000
_cell.length_b   1.000
_cell.length_c   1.000
_cell.angle_alpha   90.00
_cell.angle_beta   90.00
_cell.angle_gamma   90.00
#
_symmetry.space_group_name_H-M   'P 1'
#
loop_
_entity.id
_entity.type
_entity.pdbx_description
1 polymer ?
#
loop_
_entity_poly.entity_id
_entity_poly.type
_entity_poly.pdbx_seq_one_letter_code
_entity_poly.pdbx_strand_id
1 'polypeptide(L)'
;MQEAGKRRRGRPRRGRPRKPRRTPIAQRGPPPPQPKVGNLVVIIIKPYKNNVTVQGIVKRVLTRRKFHSRGHKVELRDGTIGRIVKLIK
;
A
#
# COMPACT_ATOMS: atom_id res chain seq x y z
N MET A 1 34.74 -23.06 53.21
CA MET A 1 34.25 -23.11 51.81
C MET A 1 32.78 -22.73 51.82
N GLN A 2 32.41 -21.56 51.29
CA GLN A 2 31.00 -21.13 51.16
C GLN A 2 30.72 -20.86 49.68
N GLU A 3 29.61 -21.40 49.20
CA GLU A 3 29.25 -21.57 47.79
C GLU A 3 28.71 -20.26 47.19
N ALA A 4 29.39 -19.76 46.15
CA ALA A 4 29.04 -18.52 45.47
C ALA A 4 27.76 -18.67 44.64
N GLY A 5 26.78 -17.80 44.89
CA GLY A 5 25.48 -17.75 44.21
C GLY A 5 25.59 -17.69 42.68
N LYS A 6 25.09 -18.72 42.01
CA LYS A 6 24.91 -18.76 40.55
C LYS A 6 23.83 -17.77 40.11
N ARG A 7 24.25 -16.57 39.73
CA ARG A 7 23.43 -15.58 39.00
C ARG A 7 22.89 -16.23 37.72
N ARG A 8 21.58 -16.52 37.67
CA ARG A 8 20.89 -16.99 36.46
C ARG A 8 20.99 -15.91 35.39
N ARG A 9 21.94 -16.06 34.46
CA ARG A 9 22.05 -15.19 33.28
C ARG A 9 20.78 -15.34 32.45
N GLY A 10 19.93 -14.32 32.45
CA GLY A 10 18.72 -14.27 31.66
C GLY A 10 19.02 -14.55 30.19
N ARG A 11 18.24 -15.44 29.57
CA ARG A 11 18.38 -15.82 28.16
C ARG A 11 18.32 -14.55 27.30
N PRO A 12 19.32 -14.25 26.45
CA PRO A 12 19.26 -13.05 25.63
C PRO A 12 18.03 -13.11 24.72
N ARG A 13 17.22 -12.05 24.72
CA ARG A 13 16.11 -11.88 23.78
C ARG A 13 16.73 -11.91 22.38
N ARG A 14 16.62 -13.04 21.66
CA ARG A 14 16.99 -13.13 20.25
C ARG A 14 16.18 -12.06 19.51
N GLY A 15 16.84 -10.94 19.19
CA GLY A 15 16.21 -9.86 18.44
C GLY A 15 15.68 -10.42 17.13
N ARG A 16 14.39 -10.22 16.86
CA ARG A 16 13.80 -10.59 15.57
C ARG A 16 14.66 -9.95 14.47
N PRO A 17 15.14 -10.70 13.47
CA PRO A 17 15.86 -10.11 12.36
C PRO A 17 14.97 -9.04 11.73
N ARG A 18 15.50 -7.82 11.58
CA ARG A 18 14.79 -6.74 10.91
C ARG A 18 14.51 -7.24 9.50
N LYS A 19 13.23 -7.30 9.09
CA LYS A 19 12.84 -7.62 7.70
C LYS A 19 13.73 -6.83 6.75
N PRO A 20 14.20 -7.44 5.65
CA PRO A 20 15.05 -6.75 4.68
C PRO A 20 14.39 -5.43 4.27
N ARG A 21 15.20 -4.37 4.25
CA ARG A 21 14.78 -3.06 3.75
C ARG A 21 14.27 -3.26 2.32
N ARG A 22 13.13 -2.63 2.00
CA ARG A 22 12.43 -2.67 0.70
C ARG A 22 13.43 -2.79 -0.46
N THR A 23 13.09 -3.55 -1.51
CA THR A 23 13.90 -3.69 -2.74
C THR A 23 14.60 -2.38 -3.12
N PRO A 24 15.91 -2.40 -3.42
CA PRO A 24 16.67 -1.21 -3.81
C PRO A 24 15.94 -0.45 -4.92
N ILE A 25 15.94 0.89 -4.86
CA ILE A 25 15.23 1.73 -5.86
C ILE A 25 15.70 1.40 -7.28
N ALA A 26 16.99 1.10 -7.45
CA ALA A 26 17.59 0.70 -8.72
C ALA A 26 17.00 -0.58 -9.35
N GLN A 27 16.35 -1.44 -8.56
CA GLN A 27 15.75 -2.69 -9.03
C GLN A 27 14.22 -2.58 -9.23
N ARG A 28 13.63 -1.40 -9.06
CA ARG A 28 12.18 -1.21 -9.23
C ARG A 28 11.90 -0.74 -10.65
N GLY A 29 10.86 -1.32 -11.26
CA GLY A 29 10.30 -0.78 -12.50
C GLY A 29 9.78 0.65 -12.33
N PRO A 30 9.43 1.33 -13.44
CA PRO A 30 8.87 2.66 -13.39
C PRO A 30 7.63 2.67 -12.48
N PRO A 31 7.43 3.71 -11.67
CA PRO A 31 6.27 3.75 -10.82
C PRO A 31 4.99 3.86 -11.66
N PRO A 32 3.86 3.35 -11.16
CA PRO A 32 2.59 3.46 -11.86
C PRO A 32 2.22 4.94 -12.06
N PRO A 33 1.64 5.29 -13.23
CA PRO A 33 1.26 6.65 -13.54
C PRO A 33 0.23 7.18 -12.54
N GLN A 34 0.34 8.47 -12.21
CA GLN A 34 -0.61 9.14 -11.34
C GLN A 34 -1.89 9.47 -12.14
N PRO A 35 -3.08 9.13 -11.62
CA PRO A 35 -4.33 9.53 -12.26
C PRO A 35 -4.48 11.06 -12.26
N LYS A 36 -5.06 11.61 -13.32
CA LYS A 36 -5.45 13.02 -13.40
C LYS A 36 -6.97 13.13 -13.51
N VAL A 37 -7.49 14.32 -13.26
CA VAL A 37 -8.91 14.63 -13.47
C VAL A 37 -9.22 14.51 -14.96
N GLY A 38 -10.32 13.85 -15.31
CA GLY A 38 -10.71 13.58 -16.70
C GLY A 38 -10.25 12.22 -17.24
N ASN A 39 -9.35 11.51 -16.56
CA ASN A 39 -8.93 10.18 -16.99
C ASN A 39 -10.06 9.15 -16.88
N LEU A 40 -10.07 8.20 -17.81
CA LEU A 40 -10.94 7.04 -17.77
C LEU A 40 -10.25 5.94 -16.96
N VAL A 41 -10.89 5.52 -15.87
CA VAL A 41 -10.30 4.58 -14.91
C VAL A 41 -11.27 3.48 -14.53
N VAL A 42 -10.71 2.35 -14.13
CA VAL A 42 -11.44 1.27 -13.45
C VAL A 42 -11.10 1.34 -11.97
N ILE A 43 -12.13 1.53 -11.15
CA ILE A 43 -12.02 1.54 -9.69
C ILE A 43 -12.58 0.27 -9.08
N ILE A 44 -12.08 -0.11 -7.93
CA ILE A 44 -12.68 -1.11 -7.05
C ILE A 44 -13.24 -0.43 -5.80
N ILE A 45 -14.47 -0.82 -5.45
CA ILE A 45 -15.25 -0.24 -4.35
C ILE A 45 -15.19 -1.18 -3.15
N LYS A 46 -15.25 -0.62 -1.94
CA LYS A 46 -15.38 -1.42 -0.72
C LYS A 46 -16.83 -1.87 -0.52
N PRO A 47 -17.09 -3.09 0.00
CA PRO A 47 -16.11 -4.10 0.43
C PRO A 47 -15.46 -4.85 -0.76
N TYR A 48 -14.15 -5.09 -0.68
CA TYR A 48 -13.37 -5.74 -1.77
C TYR A 48 -13.66 -7.24 -1.97
N LYS A 49 -14.66 -7.80 -1.27
CA LYS A 49 -14.92 -9.25 -1.27
C LYS A 49 -15.40 -9.76 -2.63
N ASN A 50 -16.20 -8.96 -3.32
CA ASN A 50 -16.84 -9.37 -4.57
C ASN A 50 -16.07 -8.86 -5.81
N ASN A 51 -14.92 -8.21 -5.60
CA ASN A 51 -14.13 -7.59 -6.67
C ASN A 51 -14.95 -6.71 -7.63
N VAL A 52 -15.99 -6.04 -7.12
CA VAL A 52 -16.84 -5.17 -7.95
C VAL A 52 -16.01 -4.01 -8.45
N THR A 53 -15.84 -3.98 -9.77
CA THR A 53 -15.15 -2.91 -10.48
C THR A 53 -16.13 -2.03 -11.23
N VAL A 54 -15.91 -0.72 -11.15
CA VAL A 54 -16.70 0.28 -11.87
C VAL A 54 -15.76 1.09 -12.75
N GLN A 55 -16.18 1.32 -13.98
CA GLN A 55 -15.47 2.18 -14.92
C GLN A 55 -16.10 3.58 -14.90
N GLY A 56 -15.26 4.62 -14.89
CA GLY A 56 -15.75 5.98 -15.04
C GLY A 56 -14.66 7.02 -15.13
N ILE A 57 -15.09 8.28 -15.24
CA ILE A 57 -14.21 9.43 -15.41
C ILE A 57 -13.85 10.00 -14.04
N VAL A 58 -12.57 10.20 -13.77
CA VAL A 58 -12.10 10.81 -12.52
C VAL A 58 -12.57 12.26 -12.42
N LYS A 59 -13.28 12.57 -11.34
CA LYS A 59 -13.64 13.93 -10.93
C LYS A 59 -12.55 14.55 -10.06
N ARG A 60 -12.06 13.81 -9.06
CA ARG A 60 -10.93 14.25 -8.22
C ARG A 60 -10.12 13.09 -7.64
N VAL A 61 -8.84 13.34 -7.40
CA VAL A 61 -7.92 12.38 -6.76
C VAL A 61 -7.84 12.68 -5.27
N LEU A 62 -8.23 11.71 -4.44
CA LEU A 62 -8.27 11.84 -2.97
C LEU A 62 -6.96 11.40 -2.30
N THR A 63 -5.98 10.95 -3.07
CA THR A 63 -4.68 10.47 -2.57
C THR A 63 -3.61 11.53 -2.80
N ARG A 64 -3.04 12.06 -1.72
CA ARG A 64 -1.96 13.07 -1.78
C ARG A 64 -0.61 12.50 -2.22
N ARG A 65 -0.35 11.22 -1.94
CA ARG A 65 0.93 10.58 -2.29
C ARG A 65 1.01 10.33 -3.79
N LYS A 66 2.18 10.61 -4.39
CA LYS A 66 2.47 10.26 -5.80
C LYS A 66 2.33 8.77 -6.06
N PHE A 67 2.72 7.93 -5.09
CA PHE A 67 2.66 6.47 -5.19
C PHE A 67 1.84 5.86 -4.08
N HIS A 68 0.94 4.96 -4.44
CA HIS A 68 0.11 4.21 -3.49
C HIS A 68 0.07 2.73 -3.89
N SER A 69 0.54 1.84 -2.99
CA SER A 69 0.72 0.41 -3.27
C SER A 69 -0.57 -0.33 -3.68
N ARG A 70 -1.72 0.16 -3.21
CA ARG A 70 -3.06 -0.38 -3.54
C ARG A 70 -3.83 0.46 -4.56
N GLY A 71 -3.15 1.33 -5.29
CA GLY A 71 -3.78 2.31 -6.17
C GLY A 71 -4.32 3.54 -5.44
N HIS A 72 -4.46 4.64 -6.19
CA HIS A 72 -4.97 5.91 -5.70
C HIS A 72 -6.46 5.83 -5.46
N LYS A 73 -6.90 6.38 -4.33
CA LYS A 73 -8.32 6.66 -4.07
C LYS A 73 -8.76 7.86 -4.91
N VAL A 74 -9.87 7.70 -5.63
CA VAL A 74 -10.46 8.73 -6.49
C VAL A 74 -11.97 8.79 -6.30
N GLU A 75 -12.54 9.94 -6.65
CA GLU A 75 -13.98 10.12 -6.85
C GLU A 75 -14.23 10.27 -8.35
N LEU A 76 -15.20 9.53 -8.86
CA LEU A 76 -15.67 9.57 -10.24
C LEU A 76 -16.73 10.67 -10.42
N ARG A 77 -17.06 11.02 -11.67
CA ARG A 77 -18.06 12.06 -11.98
C ARG A 77 -19.48 11.75 -11.49
N ASP A 78 -19.83 10.48 -11.38
CA ASP A 78 -21.08 9.96 -10.80
C ASP A 78 -21.11 10.07 -9.26
N GLY A 79 -20.02 10.50 -8.62
CA GLY A 79 -19.89 10.56 -7.16
C GLY A 79 -19.36 9.25 -6.54
N THR A 80 -19.13 8.21 -7.34
CA THR A 80 -18.63 6.93 -6.85
C THR A 80 -17.18 7.05 -6.39
N ILE A 81 -16.88 6.50 -5.21
CA ILE A 81 -15.54 6.56 -4.62
C ILE A 81 -14.92 5.17 -4.55
N GLY A 82 -13.72 5.02 -5.11
CA GLY A 82 -13.00 3.75 -5.11
C GLY A 82 -11.49 3.90 -5.20
N ARG A 83 -10.79 2.76 -5.23
CA ARG A 83 -9.35 2.69 -5.52
C ARG A 83 -9.13 2.33 -6.98
N ILE A 84 -8.24 3.00 -7.68
CA ILE A 84 -7.91 2.63 -9.05
C ILE A 84 -7.23 1.26 -9.07
N VAL A 85 -7.74 0.40 -9.94
CA VAL A 85 -7.13 -0.89 -10.31
C VAL A 85 -6.42 -0.76 -11.65
N LYS A 86 -7.03 -0.04 -12.60
CA LYS A 86 -6.50 0.12 -13.96
C LYS A 86 -6.73 1.53 -14.48
N LEU A 87 -5.70 2.14 -15.06
CA LEU A 87 -5.80 3.36 -15.85
C LEU A 87 -6.03 2.96 -17.31
N ILE A 88 -7.05 3.53 -17.97
CA ILE A 88 -7.34 3.22 -19.38
C ILE A 88 -6.78 4.32 -20.30
N LYS A 89 -7.04 5.59 -19.98
CA LYS A 89 -6.63 6.74 -20.79
C LYS A 89 -6.43 7.97 -19.91
#